data_AF-S3MNS6-F1
#
_entry.id   AF-S3MNS6-F1
#
_cell.length_a   1.000
_cell.length_b   1.000
_cell.length_c   1.000
_cell.angle_alpha   90.00
_cell.angle_beta   90.00
_cell.angle_gamma   90.00
#
_symmetry.space_group_name_H-M   'P 1'
#
loop_
_entity.id
_entity.type
_entity.pdbx_description
1 polymer ?
#
loop_
_entity_poly.entity_id
_entity_poly.type
_entity_poly.pdbx_seq_one_letter_code
_entity_poly.pdbx_strand_id
1 'polypeptide(L)'
;MHIVLMAISSSSRLSSIMALKGGVLMAIQYANTRFTTDLDFSALSNPQEIDTEDLRSELNTALLVAEVELNTYNIACRVQRIKKQPKDFETVDFPSLLITIGYAKK
;
A
#
# COMPACT_ATOMS: atom_id res chain seq x y z
N MET A 1 7.22 -4.50 5.24
CA MET A 1 6.14 -3.63 5.73
C MET A 1 6.59 -2.18 5.93
N HIS A 2 7.65 -1.92 6.70
CA HIS A 2 8.06 -0.54 7.01
C HIS A 2 8.34 0.33 5.77
N ILE A 3 9.00 -0.21 4.74
CA ILE A 3 9.23 0.50 3.46
C ILE A 3 7.91 0.92 2.81
N VAL A 4 6.90 0.05 2.82
CA VAL A 4 5.59 0.34 2.21
C VAL A 4 4.83 1.39 3.03
N LEU A 5 4.85 1.27 4.36
CA LEU A 5 4.24 2.27 5.25
C LEU A 5 4.90 3.65 5.08
N MET A 6 6.23 3.69 5.04
CA MET A 6 6.99 4.91 4.82
C MET A 6 6.65 5.53 3.46
N ALA A 7 6.65 4.73 2.38
CA ALA A 7 6.30 5.19 1.05
C ALA A 7 4.91 5.84 0.98
N ILE A 8 3.89 5.21 1.58
CA ILE A 8 2.54 5.77 1.62
C ILE A 8 2.51 7.07 2.44
N SER A 9 3.20 7.12 3.58
CA SER A 9 3.26 8.32 4.42
C SER A 9 4.04 9.48 3.79
N SER A 10 5.04 9.20 2.95
CA SER A 10 5.89 10.22 2.33
C SER A 10 5.27 10.86 1.09
N SER A 11 4.27 10.23 0.45
CA SER A 11 3.50 10.85 -0.62
C SER A 11 2.27 11.58 -0.06
N SER A 12 2.12 12.85 -0.41
CA SER A 12 0.95 13.66 -0.05
C SER A 12 -0.35 13.14 -0.68
N ARG A 13 -0.28 12.57 -1.90
CA ARG A 13 -1.45 12.01 -2.57
C ARG A 13 -1.79 10.62 -2.03
N LEU A 14 -0.81 9.72 -1.85
CA LEU A 14 -1.08 8.39 -1.29
C LEU A 14 -1.63 8.48 0.15
N SER A 15 -1.01 9.30 1.01
CA SER A 15 -1.48 9.50 2.39
C SER A 15 -2.85 10.17 2.49
N SER A 16 -3.26 10.98 1.50
CA SER A 16 -4.58 11.61 1.49
C SER A 16 -5.70 10.69 1.00
N ILE A 17 -5.38 9.59 0.30
CA ILE A 17 -6.38 8.64 -0.21
C ILE A 17 -6.35 7.27 0.50
N MET A 18 -5.30 6.96 1.27
CA MET A 18 -5.13 5.66 1.93
C MET A 18 -5.08 5.79 3.46
N ALA A 19 -6.13 5.35 4.14
CA ALA A 19 -6.18 5.29 5.60
C ALA A 19 -5.83 3.88 6.10
N LEU A 20 -4.75 3.74 6.88
CA LEU A 20 -4.32 2.45 7.44
C LEU A 20 -5.42 1.89 8.37
N LYS A 21 -5.70 0.60 8.25
CA LYS A 21 -6.62 -0.15 9.11
C LYS A 21 -6.11 -1.56 9.39
N GLY A 22 -6.96 -2.39 9.97
CA GLY A 22 -6.73 -3.83 10.09
C GLY A 22 -5.67 -4.20 11.12
N GLY A 23 -5.10 -5.40 10.96
CA GLY A 23 -4.25 -6.02 11.97
C GLY A 23 -2.95 -5.26 12.26
N VAL A 24 -2.35 -4.63 11.23
CA VAL A 24 -1.10 -3.85 11.41
C VAL A 24 -1.36 -2.60 12.26
N LEU A 25 -2.47 -1.90 12.04
CA LEU A 25 -2.85 -0.78 12.93
C LEU A 25 -3.04 -1.26 14.37
N MET A 26 -3.70 -2.40 14.55
CA MET A 26 -3.91 -2.98 15.89
C MET A 26 -2.60 -3.36 16.59
N ALA A 27 -1.63 -3.91 15.84
CA ALA A 27 -0.32 -4.26 16.38
C ALA A 27 0.48 -3.00 16.79
N ILE A 28 0.46 -1.94 15.98
CA ILE A 28 1.18 -0.69 16.25
C ILE A 28 0.55 0.07 17.42
N GLN A 29 -0.77 0.28 17.38
CA GLN A 29 -1.45 1.19 18.33
C GLN A 29 -1.84 0.50 19.64
N TYR A 30 -2.15 -0.79 19.62
CA TYR A 30 -2.76 -1.49 20.75
C TYR A 30 -1.92 -2.68 21.24
N ALA A 31 -0.65 -2.78 20.83
CA ALA A 31 0.29 -3.83 21.23
C ALA A 31 -0.26 -5.26 21.06
N ASN A 32 -1.13 -5.46 20.07
CA ASN A 32 -1.70 -6.78 19.79
C ASN A 32 -0.62 -7.72 19.23
N THR A 33 -0.57 -8.96 19.74
CA THR A 33 0.42 -9.98 19.36
C THR A 33 0.10 -10.69 18.04
N ARG A 34 -1.07 -10.43 17.45
CA ARG A 34 -1.46 -11.02 16.16
C ARG A 34 -0.57 -10.50 15.05
N PHE A 35 0.32 -11.37 14.56
CA PHE A 35 1.17 -11.08 13.42
C PHE A 35 0.39 -11.23 12.10
N THR A 36 0.39 -10.19 11.27
CA THR A 36 -0.07 -10.23 9.87
C THR A 36 1.00 -9.60 8.99
N THR A 37 1.13 -10.12 7.78
CA THR A 37 2.00 -9.56 6.74
C THR A 37 1.25 -8.62 5.81
N ASP A 38 -0.08 -8.65 5.86
CA ASP A 38 -0.95 -7.88 4.98
C ASP A 38 -1.13 -6.45 5.52
N LEU A 39 -1.10 -5.48 4.62
CA LEU A 39 -1.39 -4.08 4.91
C LEU A 39 -2.76 -3.73 4.35
N ASP A 40 -3.70 -3.43 5.24
CA ASP A 40 -5.06 -3.04 4.85
C ASP A 40 -5.22 -1.52 4.90
N PHE A 41 -5.77 -0.97 3.82
CA PHE A 41 -6.13 0.45 3.75
C PHE A 41 -7.60 0.59 3.40
N SER A 42 -8.26 1.58 4.01
CA SER A 42 -9.52 2.11 3.48
C SER A 42 -9.18 3.20 2.49
N ALA A 43 -9.76 3.12 1.29
CA ALA A 43 -9.71 4.21 0.33
C ALA A 43 -10.62 5.34 0.79
N LEU A 44 -10.10 6.57 0.83
CA LEU A 44 -10.88 7.78 1.12
C LEU A 44 -11.53 8.37 -0.15
N SER A 45 -11.13 7.87 -1.32
CA SER A 45 -11.76 8.11 -2.63
C SER A 45 -12.34 6.81 -3.19
N ASN A 46 -13.24 6.91 -4.16
CA ASN A 46 -13.82 5.73 -4.82
C ASN A 46 -12.72 4.96 -5.58
N PRO A 47 -12.46 3.67 -5.27
CA PRO A 47 -11.47 2.86 -5.98
C PRO A 47 -11.72 2.76 -7.48
N GLN A 48 -12.97 2.87 -7.94
CA GLN A 48 -13.33 2.85 -9.36
C GLN A 48 -12.73 4.00 -10.16
N GLU A 49 -12.53 5.14 -9.51
CA GLU A 49 -12.01 6.37 -10.13
C GLU A 49 -10.47 6.43 -10.12
N ILE A 50 -9.82 5.46 -9.48
CA ILE A 50 -8.37 5.42 -9.38
C ILE A 50 -7.77 4.85 -10.67
N ASP A 51 -6.99 5.67 -11.36
CA ASP A 51 -6.09 5.19 -12.42
C ASP A 51 -4.99 4.31 -11.80
N THR A 52 -4.99 3.04 -12.20
CA THR A 52 -4.07 2.04 -11.65
C THR A 52 -2.64 2.23 -12.11
N GLU A 53 -2.40 2.81 -13.28
CA GLU A 53 -1.04 3.06 -13.78
C GLU A 53 -0.43 4.30 -13.11
N ASP A 54 -1.22 5.34 -12.89
CA ASP A 54 -0.79 6.49 -12.10
C ASP A 54 -0.50 6.07 -10.65
N LEU A 55 -1.39 5.28 -10.03
CA LEU A 55 -1.17 4.73 -8.70
C LEU A 55 0.12 3.88 -8.63
N ARG A 56 0.37 3.05 -9.65
CA ARG A 56 1.58 2.23 -9.75
C ARG A 56 2.84 3.10 -9.82
N SER A 57 2.82 4.12 -10.68
CA SER A 57 3.95 5.04 -10.89
C SER A 57 4.28 5.77 -9.60
N GLU A 58 3.25 6.28 -8.92
CA GLU A 58 3.41 6.99 -7.67
C GLU A 58 3.93 6.09 -6.54
N LEU A 59 3.34 4.90 -6.37
CA LEU A 59 3.81 3.93 -5.38
C LEU A 59 5.27 3.55 -5.63
N ASN A 60 5.66 3.26 -6.87
CA ASN A 60 7.06 2.93 -7.17
C ASN A 60 8.02 4.09 -6.88
N THR A 61 7.60 5.33 -7.15
CA THR A 61 8.38 6.52 -6.82
C THR A 61 8.55 6.67 -5.32
N ALA A 62 7.47 6.52 -4.55
CA ALA A 62 7.51 6.61 -3.10
C ALA A 62 8.30 5.45 -2.46
N LEU A 63 8.21 4.23 -3.01
CA LEU A 63 9.01 3.08 -2.57
C LEU A 63 10.51 3.33 -2.74
N LEU A 64 10.93 3.93 -3.86
CA LEU A 64 12.33 4.30 -4.07
C LEU A 64 12.84 5.26 -2.99
N VAL A 65 12.04 6.28 -2.64
CA VAL A 65 12.40 7.23 -1.58
C VAL A 65 12.50 6.51 -0.23
N ALA A 66 11.49 5.72 0.13
CA ALA A 66 11.45 4.97 1.39
C ALA A 66 12.60 3.95 1.52
N GLU A 67 13.02 3.33 0.43
CA GLU A 67 14.16 2.42 0.39
C GLU A 67 15.51 3.09 0.66
N VAL A 68 15.64 4.37 0.31
CA VAL A 68 16.83 5.19 0.59
C VAL A 68 16.80 5.64 2.04
N GLU A 69 15.64 6.06 2.54
CA GLU A 69 15.48 6.47 3.94
C GLU A 69 15.71 5.29 4.90
N LEU A 70 15.21 4.11 4.55
CA LEU A 70 15.36 2.87 5.32
C LEU A 70 16.48 1.98 4.77
N ASN A 71 17.60 2.58 4.35
CA ASN A 71 18.70 1.88 3.69
C ASN A 71 19.30 0.74 4.54
N THR A 72 19.19 0.81 5.87
CA THR A 72 19.64 -0.24 6.79
C THR A 72 18.96 -1.60 6.56
N TYR A 73 17.79 -1.63 5.94
CA TYR A 73 17.12 -2.87 5.58
C TYR A 73 17.73 -3.58 4.37
N ASN A 74 18.48 -2.86 3.52
CA ASN A 74 19.08 -3.42 2.30
C ASN A 74 18.08 -4.23 1.44
N ILE A 75 16.85 -3.72 1.33
CA ILE A 75 15.74 -4.32 0.57
C ILE A 75 15.26 -3.32 -0.47
N ALA A 76 14.95 -3.81 -1.67
CA ALA A 76 14.21 -3.08 -2.70
C ALA A 76 12.78 -3.64 -2.78
N CYS A 77 11.81 -2.76 -3.02
CA CYS A 77 10.38 -3.04 -3.15
C CYS A 77 9.83 -2.47 -4.45
N ARG A 78 9.03 -3.24 -5.19
CA ARG A 78 8.39 -2.78 -6.43
C ARG A 78 6.95 -3.28 -6.52
N VAL A 79 6.06 -2.46 -7.07
CA VAL A 79 4.70 -2.88 -7.39
C VAL A 79 4.75 -3.93 -8.50
N GLN A 80 4.33 -5.16 -8.20
CA GLN A 80 4.26 -6.27 -9.15
C GLN A 80 2.91 -6.28 -9.86
N ARG A 81 1.83 -6.09 -9.11
CA ARG A 81 0.47 -6.21 -9.61
C ARG A 81 -0.45 -5.25 -8.89
N ILE A 82 -1.41 -4.68 -9.61
CA ILE A 82 -2.60 -4.04 -9.06
C ILE A 82 -3.78 -4.75 -9.71
N LYS A 83 -4.64 -5.36 -8.90
CA LYS A 83 -5.79 -6.11 -9.37
C LYS A 83 -7.07 -5.47 -8.83
N LYS A 84 -7.96 -5.09 -9.73
CA LYS A 84 -9.35 -4.73 -9.44
C LYS A 84 -10.12 -5.94 -8.91
N GLN A 85 -10.79 -5.79 -7.77
CA GLN A 85 -11.64 -6.83 -7.16
C GLN A 85 -12.97 -6.24 -6.67
N PRO A 86 -14.09 -6.95 -6.81
CA PRO A 86 -14.30 -8.22 -7.52
C PRO A 86 -14.19 -8.08 -9.05
N LYS A 87 -14.55 -9.12 -9.83
CA LYS A 87 -14.44 -9.11 -11.31
C LYS A 87 -15.33 -8.02 -11.94
N ASP A 88 -16.48 -7.79 -11.33
CA ASP A 88 -17.49 -6.78 -11.59
C ASP A 88 -17.15 -5.44 -10.88
N PHE A 89 -15.86 -5.10 -10.83
CA PHE A 89 -15.32 -3.95 -10.10
C PHE A 89 -16.05 -2.63 -10.39
N GLU A 90 -16.47 -2.40 -11.63
CA GLU A 90 -17.11 -1.14 -12.07
C GLU A 90 -18.57 -1.01 -11.63
N THR A 91 -19.18 -2.08 -11.10
CA THR A 91 -20.63 -2.11 -10.81
C THR A 91 -20.98 -2.42 -9.36
N VAL A 92 -20.00 -2.79 -8.53
CA VAL A 92 -20.23 -3.09 -7.10
C VAL A 92 -20.05 -1.87 -6.21
N ASP A 93 -20.72 -1.87 -5.06
CA ASP A 93 -20.69 -0.76 -4.09
C ASP A 93 -19.41 -0.71 -3.24
N PHE A 94 -18.72 -1.85 -3.09
CA PHE A 94 -17.51 -1.97 -2.25
C PHE A 94 -16.34 -2.62 -3.00
N PRO A 95 -15.87 -2.00 -4.10
CA PRO A 95 -14.72 -2.48 -4.83
C PRO A 95 -13.42 -2.27 -4.05
N SER A 96 -12.38 -3.01 -4.40
CA SER A 96 -11.05 -2.87 -3.81
C SER A 96 -9.94 -3.11 -4.83
N LEU A 97 -8.77 -2.52 -4.55
CA LEU A 97 -7.55 -2.76 -5.28
C LEU A 97 -6.64 -3.67 -4.46
N LEU A 98 -6.36 -4.85 -4.99
CA LEU A 98 -5.34 -5.74 -4.42
C LEU A 98 -3.98 -5.40 -5.04
N ILE A 99 -3.11 -4.84 -4.22
CA ILE A 99 -1.77 -4.42 -4.62
C ILE A 99 -0.75 -5.44 -4.13
N THR A 100 0.02 -6.02 -5.06
CA THR A 100 1.11 -6.93 -4.75
C THR A 100 2.44 -6.19 -4.82
N ILE A 101 3.16 -6.12 -3.71
CA ILE A 101 4.51 -5.59 -3.63
C ILE A 101 5.50 -6.75 -3.58
N GLY A 102 6.40 -6.80 -4.56
CA GLY A 102 7.53 -7.71 -4.58
C GLY A 102 8.71 -7.06 -3.85
N TYR A 103 9.53 -7.87 -3.19
CA TYR A 103 10.73 -7.39 -2.52
C TYR A 103 11.92 -8.31 -2.78
N ALA A 104 13.11 -7.74 -2.79
CA ALA A 104 14.37 -8.46 -2.95
C ALA A 104 15.48 -7.75 -2.15
N LYS A 105 16.54 -8.49 -1.81
CA LYS A 105 17.74 -7.89 -1.25
C LYS A 105 18.41 -7.01 -2.31
N LYS A 106 18.89 -5.83 -1.92
CA LYS A 106 19.74 -4.96 -2.75
C LYS A 106 21.15 -5.51 -2.88
#